data_AF-A0A8H3GRG3-F1
#
_entry.id   AF-A0A8H3GRG3-F1
#
_cell.length_a   1.000
_cell.length_b   1.000
_cell.length_c   1.000
_cell.angle_alpha   90.00
_cell.angle_beta   90.00
_cell.angle_gamma   90.00
#
_symmetry.space_group_name_H-M   'P 1'
#
loop_
_entity.id
_entity.type
_entity.pdbx_description
1 polymer ?
#
loop_
_entity_poly.entity_id
_entity_poly.type
_entity_poly.pdbx_seq_one_letter_code
_entity_poly.pdbx_strand_id
1 'polypeptide(L)'
;MLHKNASLLHERKNRGLNILSLDGGETKGLSSLLIIREIMNRLRGTVDAMSQPWECFDLIAGSGTGAISAIMLGRLHMSIGDAISAYNKLISGVFSDKKILTNGPAAYSTTKLEQVLKELVRKVTGNEDEKMIEEHAGQVECLV
;
A
#
# COMPACT_ATOMS: atom_id res chain seq x y z
N MET A 1 29.31 2.19 -7.48
CA MET A 1 27.83 2.10 -7.37
C MET A 1 27.27 0.84 -8.01
N LEU A 2 27.75 0.40 -9.19
CA LEU A 2 27.23 -0.76 -9.92
C LEU A 2 27.46 -2.13 -9.24
N HIS A 3 28.56 -2.31 -8.49
CA HIS A 3 28.86 -3.59 -7.84
C HIS A 3 27.94 -3.95 -6.66
N LYS A 4 27.31 -2.97 -5.99
CA LYS A 4 26.36 -3.24 -4.87
C LYS A 4 25.00 -3.73 -5.38
N ASN A 5 24.59 -3.31 -6.58
CA ASN A 5 23.29 -3.69 -7.14
C ASN A 5 23.27 -5.16 -7.59
N ALA A 6 24.37 -5.68 -8.11
CA ALA A 6 24.47 -7.09 -8.53
C ALA A 6 24.44 -8.06 -7.34
N SER A 7 25.10 -7.72 -6.22
CA SER A 7 25.10 -8.54 -5.00
C SER A 7 23.74 -8.51 -4.28
N LEU A 8 23.06 -7.36 -4.22
CA LEU A 8 21.70 -7.25 -3.69
C LEU A 8 20.69 -8.08 -4.49
N LEU A 9 20.79 -8.08 -5.83
CA LEU A 9 19.95 -8.91 -6.69
C LEU A 9 20.25 -10.40 -6.54
N HIS A 10 21.52 -10.78 -6.31
CA HIS A 10 21.92 -12.18 -6.09
C HIS A 10 21.45 -12.71 -4.72
N GLU A 11 21.52 -11.91 -3.65
CA GLU A 11 20.94 -12.26 -2.35
C GLU A 11 19.41 -12.38 -2.40
N ARG A 12 18.73 -11.51 -3.17
CA ARG A 12 17.28 -11.64 -3.39
C ARG A 12 16.88 -12.92 -4.11
N LYS A 13 17.77 -13.51 -4.92
CA LYS A 13 17.47 -14.73 -5.68
C LYS A 13 17.49 -16.01 -4.84
N ASN A 14 18.13 -15.98 -3.65
CA ASN A 14 18.28 -17.13 -2.75
C ASN A 14 17.49 -17.00 -1.43
N ARG A 15 16.72 -15.92 -1.26
CA ARG A 15 15.83 -15.74 -0.09
C ARG A 15 14.39 -16.13 -0.46
N GLY A 16 13.62 -16.60 0.51
CA GLY A 16 12.19 -16.83 0.33
C GLY A 16 11.42 -15.54 0.01
N LEU A 17 10.24 -15.67 -0.61
CA LEU A 17 9.36 -14.55 -0.90
C LEU A 17 8.81 -13.96 0.41
N ASN A 18 8.96 -12.65 0.58
CA ASN A 18 8.38 -11.91 1.70
C ASN A 18 7.12 -11.19 1.26
N ILE A 19 5.96 -11.67 1.71
CA ILE A 19 4.65 -11.16 1.32
C ILE A 19 3.99 -10.46 2.51
N LEU A 20 3.52 -9.23 2.30
CA LEU A 20 2.65 -8.51 3.22
C LEU A 20 1.20 -8.59 2.73
N SER A 21 0.32 -9.20 3.53
CA SER A 21 -1.12 -9.26 3.25
C SER A 21 -1.89 -8.38 4.23
N LEU A 22 -2.69 -7.46 3.70
CA LEU A 22 -3.46 -6.48 4.46
C LEU A 22 -4.94 -6.76 4.34
N ASP A 23 -5.52 -7.28 5.42
CA ASP A 23 -6.94 -7.57 5.44
C ASP A 23 -7.79 -6.29 5.52
N GLY A 24 -8.97 -6.36 4.93
CA GLY A 24 -9.97 -5.30 4.97
C GLY A 24 -10.74 -5.34 6.30
N GLY A 25 -10.64 -4.26 7.07
CA GLY A 25 -11.49 -4.03 8.24
C GLY A 25 -12.01 -2.62 8.21
N GLU A 26 -13.29 -2.42 8.50
CA GLU A 26 -14.00 -1.13 8.40
C GLU A 26 -13.24 0.04 9.06
N THR A 27 -13.50 0.29 10.34
CA THR A 27 -12.88 1.37 11.13
C THR A 27 -11.50 0.98 11.68
N LYS A 28 -11.09 -0.28 11.49
CA LYS A 28 -9.86 -0.85 12.07
C LYS A 28 -8.65 -0.84 11.13
N GLY A 29 -8.77 -0.45 9.85
CA GLY A 29 -7.61 -0.47 8.95
C GLY A 29 -6.43 0.43 9.38
N LEU A 30 -6.67 1.44 10.24
CA LEU A 30 -5.60 2.25 10.82
C LEU A 30 -4.70 1.43 11.76
N SER A 31 -5.25 0.47 12.51
CA SER A 31 -4.44 -0.36 13.41
C SER A 31 -3.43 -1.20 12.62
N SER A 32 -3.81 -1.69 11.44
CA SER A 32 -2.89 -2.42 10.56
C SER A 32 -1.70 -1.56 10.16
N LEU A 33 -1.92 -0.31 9.74
CA LEU A 33 -0.83 0.63 9.42
C LEU A 33 0.05 0.95 10.63
N LEU A 34 -0.53 1.08 11.82
CA LEU A 34 0.23 1.32 13.06
C LEU A 34 1.09 0.11 13.46
N ILE A 35 0.55 -1.11 13.30
CA ILE A 35 1.29 -2.35 13.54
C ILE A 35 2.45 -2.47 12.56
N ILE A 36 2.22 -2.22 11.26
CA ILE A 36 3.29 -2.23 10.26
C ILE A 36 4.35 -1.19 10.61
N ARG A 37 3.96 0.02 11.06
CA ARG A 37 4.91 1.05 11.47
C ARG A 37 5.81 0.58 12.61
N GLU A 38 5.23 -0.11 13.58
CA GLU A 38 5.98 -0.66 14.70
C GLU A 38 6.89 -1.82 14.29
N ILE A 39 6.43 -2.70 13.40
CA ILE A 39 7.27 -3.75 12.81
C ILE A 39 8.46 -3.12 12.09
N MET A 40 8.21 -2.14 11.22
CA MET A 40 9.26 -1.42 10.50
C MET A 40 10.23 -0.72 11.46
N ASN A 41 9.74 -0.12 12.55
CA ASN A 41 10.58 0.49 13.59
C ASN A 41 11.54 -0.52 14.22
N ARG A 42 11.05 -1.72 14.57
CA ARG A 42 11.87 -2.78 15.18
C ARG A 42 12.87 -3.39 14.20
N LEU A 43 12.58 -3.32 12.90
CA LEU A 43 13.49 -3.74 11.85
C LEU A 43 14.57 -2.69 11.53
N ARG A 44 14.39 -1.42 11.95
CA ARG A 44 15.44 -0.40 11.80
C ARG A 44 16.67 -0.83 12.60
N GLY A 45 17.79 -1.03 11.91
CA GLY A 45 19.07 -1.42 12.51
C GLY A 45 19.35 -2.93 12.56
N THR A 46 18.37 -3.79 12.26
CA THR A 46 18.63 -5.23 11.99
C THR A 46 18.82 -5.49 10.50
N VAL A 47 18.16 -4.69 9.65
CA VAL A 47 18.32 -4.70 8.20
C VAL A 47 18.90 -3.35 7.79
N ASP A 48 20.19 -3.33 7.43
CA ASP A 48 21.02 -2.12 7.27
C ASP A 48 20.57 -1.17 6.14
N ALA A 49 19.56 -1.55 5.35
CA ALA A 49 19.14 -0.81 4.16
C ALA A 49 17.63 -0.63 3.96
N MET A 50 16.77 -1.22 4.81
CA MET A 50 15.32 -1.24 4.54
C MET A 50 14.57 -0.39 5.56
N SER A 51 14.10 0.78 5.11
CA SER A 51 13.44 1.78 5.96
C SER A 51 11.93 1.82 5.78
N GLN A 52 11.44 1.28 4.66
CA GLN A 52 10.04 1.36 4.25
C GLN A 52 9.46 0.01 3.78
N PRO A 53 8.12 -0.16 3.87
CA PRO A 53 7.48 -1.44 3.55
C PRO A 53 7.81 -2.00 2.15
N TRP A 54 7.83 -1.16 1.11
CA TRP A 54 8.13 -1.61 -0.27
C TRP A 54 9.58 -2.07 -0.48
N GLU A 55 10.48 -1.71 0.43
CA GLU A 55 11.87 -2.16 0.40
C GLU A 55 11.99 -3.57 1.03
N CYS A 56 11.18 -3.84 2.06
CA CYS A 56 11.16 -5.09 2.81
C CYS A 56 10.42 -6.24 2.11
N PHE A 57 9.24 -5.95 1.55
CA PHE A 57 8.32 -6.95 1.02
C PHE A 57 8.38 -7.01 -0.50
N ASP A 58 8.42 -8.22 -1.06
CA ASP A 58 8.42 -8.45 -2.51
C ASP A 58 7.01 -8.29 -3.10
N LEU A 59 5.97 -8.50 -2.28
CA LEU A 59 4.57 -8.29 -2.64
C LEU A 59 3.80 -7.68 -1.47
N ILE A 60 3.03 -6.64 -1.75
CA ILE A 60 2.05 -6.06 -0.82
C ILE A 60 0.68 -6.21 -1.44
N ALA A 61 -0.19 -6.99 -0.81
CA ALA A 61 -1.55 -7.26 -1.26
C ALA A 61 -2.55 -6.88 -0.18
N GLY A 62 -3.80 -6.63 -0.56
CA GLY A 62 -4.87 -6.41 0.40
C GLY A 62 -6.26 -6.44 -0.20
N SER A 63 -7.26 -6.53 0.67
CA SER A 63 -8.69 -6.54 0.32
C SER A 63 -9.42 -5.37 1.00
N GLY A 64 -10.50 -4.85 0.41
CA GLY A 64 -11.27 -3.74 0.99
C GLY A 64 -10.40 -2.51 1.36
N THR A 65 -10.45 -2.06 2.61
CA THR A 65 -9.58 -0.97 3.13
C THR A 65 -8.09 -1.36 3.18
N GLY A 66 -7.79 -2.65 3.28
CA GLY A 66 -6.43 -3.17 3.16
C GLY A 66 -5.87 -3.01 1.75
N ALA A 67 -6.69 -3.07 0.71
CA ALA A 67 -6.27 -2.81 -0.68
C ALA A 67 -5.82 -1.35 -0.85
N ILE A 68 -6.51 -0.40 -0.22
CA ILE A 68 -6.12 1.02 -0.20
C ILE A 68 -4.73 1.17 0.45
N SER A 69 -4.50 0.51 1.57
CA SER A 69 -3.19 0.52 2.25
C SER A 69 -2.11 -0.14 1.39
N ALA A 70 -2.44 -1.22 0.70
CA ALA A 70 -1.52 -1.92 -0.20
C ALA A 70 -1.11 -1.05 -1.40
N ILE A 71 -2.04 -0.29 -1.98
CA ILE A 71 -1.73 0.68 -3.05
C ILE A 71 -0.82 1.79 -2.52
N MET A 72 -1.11 2.36 -1.35
CA MET A 72 -0.30 3.44 -0.76
C MET A 72 1.14 2.98 -0.49
N LEU A 73 1.30 1.85 0.20
CA LEU A 73 2.62 1.36 0.63
C LEU A 73 3.38 0.67 -0.50
N GLY A 74 2.69 -0.07 -1.36
CA GLY A 74 3.26 -0.79 -2.49
C GLY A 74 3.34 0.11 -3.71
N ARG A 75 2.28 0.19 -4.52
CA ARG A 75 2.31 0.85 -5.83
C ARG A 75 2.82 2.29 -5.79
N LEU A 76 2.41 3.07 -4.80
CA LEU A 76 2.72 4.50 -4.70
C LEU A 76 4.00 4.79 -3.91
N HIS A 77 4.65 3.77 -3.33
CA HIS A 77 5.83 3.91 -2.47
C HIS A 77 5.71 5.05 -1.44
N MET A 78 4.51 5.25 -0.88
CA MET A 78 4.29 6.26 0.15
C MET A 78 4.90 5.81 1.46
N SER A 79 5.69 6.67 2.10
CA SER A 79 6.22 6.40 3.43
C SER A 79 5.10 5.96 4.39
N ILE A 80 5.44 5.12 5.36
CA ILE A 80 4.40 4.64 6.29
C ILE A 80 3.70 5.79 7.05
N GLY A 81 4.39 6.90 7.29
CA GLY A 81 3.81 8.10 7.90
C GLY A 81 2.83 8.82 6.97
N ASP A 82 3.17 8.94 5.68
CA ASP A 82 2.30 9.53 4.67
C ASP A 82 1.06 8.68 4.41
N ALA A 83 1.24 7.35 4.36
CA ALA A 83 0.13 6.40 4.21
C ALA A 83 -0.85 6.50 5.38
N ILE A 84 -0.36 6.56 6.63
CA ILE A 84 -1.21 6.79 7.82
C ILE A 84 -1.98 8.11 7.71
N SER A 85 -1.29 9.19 7.32
CA SER A 85 -1.89 10.52 7.21
C SER A 85 -2.96 10.58 6.12
N ALA A 86 -2.71 9.95 4.98
CA ALA A 86 -3.66 9.85 3.88
C ALA A 86 -4.85 8.95 4.22
N TYR A 87 -4.61 7.81 4.87
CA TYR A 87 -5.66 6.89 5.31
C TYR A 87 -6.62 7.55 6.31
N ASN A 88 -6.10 8.33 7.26
CA ASN A 88 -6.92 9.10 8.19
C ASN A 88 -7.84 10.11 7.49
N LYS A 89 -7.31 10.83 6.48
CA LYS A 89 -8.12 11.75 5.66
C LYS A 89 -9.22 11.00 4.91
N LEU A 90 -8.87 9.86 4.32
CA LEU A 90 -9.80 9.01 3.58
C LEU A 90 -10.93 8.49 4.48
N ILE A 91 -10.62 8.00 5.68
CA ILE A 91 -11.64 7.59 6.67
C ILE A 91 -12.55 8.78 7.00
N SER A 92 -11.99 9.94 7.33
CA SER A 92 -12.79 11.10 7.71
C SER A 92 -13.71 11.62 6.61
N GLY A 93 -13.32 11.48 5.34
CA GLY A 93 -14.10 11.98 4.20
C GLY A 93 -15.09 10.98 3.61
N VAL A 94 -14.75 9.69 3.59
CA VAL A 94 -15.55 8.66 2.90
C VAL A 94 -16.42 7.87 3.89
N PHE A 95 -15.92 7.62 5.10
CA PHE A 95 -16.57 6.72 6.07
C PHE A 95 -17.40 7.46 7.13
N SER A 96 -17.24 8.78 7.27
CA SER A 96 -18.07 9.60 8.16
C SER A 96 -19.49 9.81 7.61
N ASP A 97 -19.65 9.77 6.29
CA ASP A 97 -20.95 9.94 5.61
C ASP A 97 -21.67 8.60 5.45
N LYS A 98 -21.93 7.90 6.56
CA LYS A 98 -22.90 6.80 6.55
C LYS A 98 -24.28 7.39 6.19
N LYS A 99 -24.64 7.37 4.92
CA LYS A 99 -26.04 7.56 4.51
C LYS A 99 -26.83 6.42 5.12
N ILE A 100 -27.59 6.72 6.17
CA ILE A 100 -28.63 5.82 6.68
C ILE A 100 -29.67 5.75 5.56
N LEU A 101 -29.49 4.78 4.66
CA LEU A 101 -30.53 4.44 3.69
C LEU A 101 -31.64 3.79 4.50
N THR A 102 -32.77 4.46 4.58
CA THR A 102 -33.89 4.12 5.47
C THR A 102 -34.52 2.75 5.22
N ASN A 103 -33.99 1.91 4.32
CA ASN A 103 -34.41 0.52 4.09
C ASN A 103 -33.31 -0.37 3.42
N GLY A 104 -32.00 -0.13 3.61
CA GLY A 104 -30.94 -0.95 3.01
C GLY A 104 -29.56 -0.83 3.66
N PRO A 105 -28.60 -1.74 3.38
CA PRO A 105 -27.26 -1.68 3.96
C PRO A 105 -26.59 -0.35 3.61
N ALA A 106 -25.86 0.23 4.58
CA ALA A 106 -25.18 1.51 4.42
C ALA A 106 -24.26 1.47 3.18
N ALA A 107 -24.62 2.21 2.14
CA ALA A 107 -23.83 2.30 0.92
C ALA A 107 -22.84 3.47 1.04
N TYR A 108 -21.54 3.16 0.96
CA TYR A 108 -20.50 4.18 0.82
C TYR A 108 -20.67 4.90 -0.51
N SER A 109 -20.40 6.21 -0.55
CA SER A 109 -20.44 6.98 -1.79
C SER A 109 -19.24 6.58 -2.65
N THR A 110 -19.45 5.70 -3.63
CA THR A 110 -18.43 5.25 -4.60
C THR A 110 -17.73 6.42 -5.28
N THR A 111 -18.48 7.48 -5.62
CA THR A 111 -17.97 8.72 -6.20
C THR A 111 -17.00 9.47 -5.29
N LYS A 112 -17.24 9.52 -3.98
CA LYS A 112 -16.33 10.16 -3.02
C LYS A 112 -15.04 9.37 -2.88
N LEU A 113 -15.16 8.04 -2.82
CA LEU A 113 -13.99 7.17 -2.76
C LEU A 113 -13.13 7.33 -4.01
N GLU A 114 -13.73 7.31 -5.20
CA GLU A 114 -13.03 7.53 -6.46
C GLU A 114 -12.31 8.89 -6.49
N GLN A 115 -13.00 9.97 -6.11
CA GLN A 115 -12.41 11.31 -6.08
C GLN A 115 -11.21 11.38 -5.13
N VAL A 116 -11.33 10.87 -3.91
CA VAL A 116 -10.25 10.88 -2.91
C VAL A 116 -9.06 10.04 -3.40
N LEU A 117 -9.31 8.90 -4.04
CA LEU A 117 -8.25 8.08 -4.63
C LEU A 117 -7.56 8.80 -5.80
N LYS A 118 -8.31 9.42 -6.72
CA LYS A 118 -7.74 10.22 -7.82
C LYS A 118 -6.87 11.36 -7.31
N GLU A 119 -7.34 12.10 -6.32
CA GLU A 119 -6.56 13.17 -5.68
C GLU A 119 -5.27 12.65 -5.04
N LEU A 120 -5.34 11.49 -4.39
CA LEU A 120 -4.18 10.85 -3.78
C LEU A 120 -3.16 10.40 -4.83
N VAL A 121 -3.60 9.70 -5.88
CA VAL A 121 -2.72 9.26 -6.97
C VAL A 121 -2.09 10.49 -7.62
N ARG A 122 -2.87 11.49 -8.03
CA ARG A 122 -2.37 12.74 -8.61
C ARG A 122 -1.35 13.45 -7.71
N LYS A 123 -1.56 13.44 -6.40
CA LYS A 123 -0.62 14.06 -5.45
C LYS A 123 0.74 13.36 -5.45
N VAL A 124 0.76 12.04 -5.61
CA VAL A 124 2.00 11.25 -5.57
C VAL A 124 2.67 11.18 -6.94
N THR A 125 1.91 11.02 -8.01
CA THR A 125 2.41 10.69 -9.36
C THR A 125 2.34 11.87 -10.34
N GLY A 126 1.56 12.91 -10.01
CA GLY A 126 1.22 13.99 -10.94
C GLY A 126 0.11 13.64 -11.93
N ASN A 127 -0.39 12.40 -11.95
CA ASN A 127 -1.36 11.89 -12.91
C ASN A 127 -2.45 11.06 -12.21
N GLU A 128 -3.71 11.52 -12.21
CA GLU A 128 -4.81 10.77 -11.58
C GLU A 128 -5.17 9.46 -12.29
N ASP A 129 -4.79 9.33 -13.56
CA ASP A 129 -5.00 8.13 -14.39
C ASP A 129 -3.75 7.24 -14.46
N GLU A 130 -2.83 7.38 -13.51
CA GLU A 130 -1.62 6.55 -13.42
C GLU A 130 -2.00 5.05 -13.36
N LYS A 131 -1.37 4.25 -14.22
CA LYS A 131 -1.68 2.81 -14.30
C LYS A 131 -1.04 2.04 -13.15
N MET A 132 -1.71 0.97 -12.74
CA MET A 132 -1.17 0.02 -11.75
C MET A 132 0.03 -0.78 -12.28
N ILE A 133 0.06 -1.04 -13.58
CA ILE A 133 1.14 -1.79 -14.23
C ILE A 133 2.21 -0.80 -14.68
N GLU A 134 3.43 -1.01 -14.22
CA GLU A 134 4.61 -0.36 -14.78
C GLU A 134 4.96 -1.04 -16.10
N GLU A 135 5.30 -0.26 -17.13
CA GLU A 135 5.75 -0.80 -18.42
C GLU A 135 7.15 -1.43 -18.27
N HIS A 136 7.22 -2.58 -17.61
CA HIS A 136 8.42 -3.42 -17.57
C HIS A 136 8.37 -4.39 -18.75
N ALA A 137 9.22 -4.12 -19.75
CA ALA A 137 9.47 -4.97 -20.90
C ALA A 137 10.19 -6.27 -20.49
N GLY A 138 9.48 -7.19 -19.85
CA GLY A 138 10.00 -8.51 -19.52
C GLY A 138 8.87 -9.48 -19.22
N GLN A 139 8.81 -10.57 -19.98
CA GLN A 139 7.89 -11.68 -19.71
C GLN A 139 8.14 -12.20 -18.28
N VAL A 140 7.20 -11.98 -17.38
CA VAL A 140 7.16 -12.70 -16.11
C VAL A 140 6.54 -14.05 -16.42
N GLU A 141 7.39 -15.05 -16.65
CA GLU A 141 6.94 -16.43 -16.78
C GLU A 141 6.54 -16.91 -15.37
N CYS A 142 5.26 -17.23 -15.21
CA CYS A 142 4.76 -17.83 -13.98
C CYS A 142 5.21 -19.30 -13.99
N LEU A 143 6.29 -19.60 -13.29
CA LEU A 143 6.70 -20.99 -13.02
C LEU A 143 5.77 -21.54 -11.94
N VAL A 144 4.66 -22.14 -12.36
CA VAL A 144 3.81 -23.00 -11.52
C VAL A 144 4.29 -24.44 -11.66
#